data_AF-A0A661Z355-F1
#
_entry.id   AF-A0A661Z355-F1
#
_cell.length_a   1.000
_cell.length_b   1.000
_cell.length_c   1.000
_cell.angle_alpha   90.00
_cell.angle_beta   90.00
_cell.angle_gamma   90.00
#
_symmetry.space_group_name_H-M   'P 1'
#
loop_
_entity.id
_entity.type
_entity.pdbx_description
1 polymer ?
#
loop_
_entity_poly.entity_id
_entity_poly.type
_entity_poly.pdbx_seq_one_letter_code
_entity_poly.pdbx_strand_id
1 'polypeptide(L)'
;MKNTTKNTTTDNKLTIQNTKTTEIMKTIGMITKADDQKVEDNKTNLKNWGFKQAGQLHGSIKGLINSVNVVYHNYVQETKDIKGEKYEQISDDIEAVKLSIGSVGEAISLVKEVKIVEQRDEMDRLKNEIDRIETGAEEDLFKSQFSWVGAIMSTFFAVVLGVGLYVFYTSLVYSALFKDFGAALQGATVDNFSMLFNSLFDISVFTNFGVTTIMSAILSTVFLAIAYIMHKDWEANKKGKAIVFGIIGLVMEVAFAVKLEGNINELKYMTGQVNEKLDLLGLIFNNDVLIVLILGFISYIVWSFVLGVTFKEWEKRNPKLLGQIKRKELSKKINRAKYKISEFNNELSKLTAELKSLNEKLDALKIKLEMAYFSVDELEGRLNVFYHGWLTYIKSNKHISDQVEVQTQVFEDRKSSLIGVLHKVA
;
A
#
# COMPACT_ATOMS: atom_id res chain seq x y z
N MET A 1 46.50 6.78 -4.53
CA MET A 1 46.64 5.74 -3.48
C MET A 1 45.49 4.77 -3.61
N LYS A 2 45.85 3.47 -3.65
CA LYS A 2 45.08 2.21 -3.68
C LYS A 2 43.59 2.25 -3.25
N ASN A 3 42.71 1.68 -4.08
CA ASN A 3 42.04 0.39 -3.77
C ASN A 3 41.12 -0.06 -4.92
N THR A 4 41.60 -1.03 -5.70
CA THR A 4 40.78 -1.88 -6.58
C THR A 4 41.27 -3.31 -6.44
N THR A 5 40.63 -4.09 -5.59
CA THR A 5 40.76 -5.55 -5.54
C THR A 5 39.53 -6.16 -4.90
N LYS A 6 38.75 -6.89 -5.70
CA LYS A 6 38.12 -8.20 -5.42
C LYS A 6 36.85 -8.37 -6.24
N ASN A 7 36.93 -9.13 -7.33
CA ASN A 7 35.84 -9.96 -7.84
C ASN A 7 36.30 -10.94 -8.94
N THR A 8 37.35 -11.73 -8.68
CA THR A 8 37.87 -12.72 -9.65
C THR A 8 37.70 -14.18 -9.19
N THR A 9 37.02 -14.44 -8.07
CA THR A 9 36.93 -15.80 -7.51
C THR A 9 35.64 -16.55 -7.90
N THR A 10 34.59 -15.84 -8.33
CA THR A 10 33.28 -16.46 -8.63
C THR A 10 33.19 -16.94 -10.09
N ASP A 11 33.76 -16.20 -11.05
CA ASP A 11 33.76 -16.59 -12.47
C ASP A 11 34.63 -17.82 -12.76
N ASN A 12 35.67 -18.04 -11.96
CA ASN A 12 36.55 -19.19 -12.15
C ASN A 12 35.88 -20.51 -11.72
N LYS A 13 34.93 -20.48 -10.76
CA LYS A 13 34.20 -21.69 -10.34
C LYS A 13 33.12 -22.11 -11.34
N LEU A 14 32.40 -21.15 -11.95
CA LEU A 14 31.41 -21.41 -13.01
C LEU A 14 32.07 -21.93 -14.29
N THR A 15 33.25 -21.39 -14.63
CA THR A 15 34.01 -21.85 -15.80
C THR A 15 34.54 -23.28 -15.62
N ILE A 16 35.00 -23.65 -14.41
CA ILE A 16 35.50 -25.01 -14.11
C ILE A 16 34.36 -26.04 -14.06
N GLN A 17 33.15 -25.68 -13.61
CA GLN A 17 31.99 -26.58 -13.61
C GLN A 17 31.43 -26.80 -15.03
N ASN A 18 31.36 -25.77 -15.87
CA ASN A 18 30.94 -25.92 -17.26
C ASN A 18 31.97 -26.71 -18.09
N THR A 19 33.27 -26.58 -17.79
CA THR A 19 34.32 -27.35 -18.47
C THR A 19 34.24 -28.85 -18.10
N LYS A 20 33.98 -29.18 -16.82
CA LYS A 20 33.77 -30.58 -16.39
C LYS A 20 32.52 -31.21 -16.99
N THR A 21 31.41 -30.46 -17.07
CA THR A 21 30.16 -30.95 -17.66
C THR A 21 30.32 -31.19 -19.18
N THR A 22 31.09 -30.33 -19.85
CA THR A 22 31.42 -30.47 -21.28
C THR A 22 32.38 -31.63 -21.55
N GLU A 23 33.36 -31.89 -20.68
CA GLU A 23 34.23 -33.08 -20.75
C GLU A 23 33.47 -34.39 -20.52
N ILE A 24 32.50 -34.39 -19.59
CA ILE A 24 31.63 -35.54 -19.36
C ILE A 24 30.76 -35.80 -20.60
N MET A 25 30.18 -34.77 -21.22
CA MET A 25 29.42 -34.91 -22.47
C MET A 25 30.30 -35.36 -23.65
N LYS A 26 31.55 -34.92 -23.74
CA LYS A 26 32.49 -35.32 -24.80
C LYS A 26 32.98 -36.77 -24.63
N THR A 27 33.12 -37.22 -23.38
CA THR A 27 33.43 -38.62 -23.06
C THR A 27 32.25 -39.53 -23.39
N ILE A 28 31.02 -39.06 -23.16
CA ILE A 28 29.78 -39.75 -23.59
C ILE A 28 29.70 -39.81 -25.13
N GLY A 29 30.04 -38.72 -25.82
CA GLY A 29 30.05 -38.65 -27.30
C GLY A 29 31.20 -39.37 -28.02
N MET A 30 32.24 -39.82 -27.31
CA MET A 30 33.30 -40.66 -27.88
C MET A 30 32.99 -42.17 -27.77
N ILE A 31 32.07 -42.57 -26.89
CA ILE A 31 31.65 -43.97 -26.71
C ILE A 31 30.59 -44.39 -27.75
N THR A 32 29.94 -43.43 -28.41
CA THR A 32 28.86 -43.61 -29.41
C THR A 32 29.29 -44.09 -30.80
N LYS A 33 30.38 -44.86 -30.91
CA LYS A 33 30.78 -45.55 -32.17
C LYS A 33 30.87 -47.07 -32.04
N ALA A 34 30.17 -47.67 -31.09
CA ALA A 34 30.02 -49.11 -30.99
C ALA A 34 28.59 -49.52 -31.41
N ASP A 35 28.53 -50.03 -32.63
CA ASP A 35 27.55 -50.92 -33.28
C ASP A 35 26.10 -50.99 -32.75
N ASP A 36 25.15 -50.73 -33.66
CA ASP A 36 23.70 -50.86 -33.47
C ASP A 36 23.32 -52.33 -33.24
N GLN A 37 23.10 -52.71 -31.98
CA GLN A 37 22.28 -53.88 -31.64
C GLN A 37 21.20 -53.50 -30.62
N LYS A 38 19.96 -53.37 -31.11
CA LYS A 38 18.76 -53.25 -30.27
C LYS A 38 18.56 -54.52 -29.45
N VAL A 39 18.46 -54.35 -28.13
CA VAL A 39 18.15 -55.43 -27.18
C VAL A 39 16.67 -55.30 -26.83
N GLU A 40 15.86 -56.32 -27.13
CA GLU A 40 14.41 -56.30 -26.83
C GLU A 40 14.14 -56.63 -25.36
N ASP A 41 13.33 -55.79 -24.71
CA ASP A 41 13.16 -55.64 -23.26
C ASP A 41 12.21 -56.67 -22.63
N ASN A 42 12.64 -57.94 -22.56
CA ASN A 42 12.00 -58.91 -21.68
C ASN A 42 13.08 -59.49 -20.74
N LYS A 43 12.81 -59.66 -19.43
CA LYS A 43 13.82 -60.18 -18.47
C LYS A 43 14.41 -61.51 -18.94
N THR A 44 13.59 -62.33 -19.61
CA THR A 44 14.00 -63.58 -20.27
C THR A 44 14.93 -63.31 -21.46
N ASN A 45 14.68 -62.26 -22.24
CA ASN A 45 15.49 -61.85 -23.39
C ASN A 45 16.84 -61.26 -22.96
N LEU A 46 16.89 -60.43 -21.93
CA LEU A 46 18.14 -59.85 -21.42
C LEU A 46 19.08 -60.92 -20.83
N LYS A 47 18.51 -61.91 -20.12
CA LYS A 47 19.24 -63.10 -19.67
C LYS A 47 19.77 -63.93 -20.85
N ASN A 48 18.95 -64.17 -21.86
CA ASN A 48 19.35 -64.91 -23.07
C ASN A 48 20.40 -64.15 -23.88
N TRP A 49 20.30 -62.83 -23.95
CA TRP A 49 21.29 -61.96 -24.57
C TRP A 49 22.62 -62.01 -23.82
N GLY A 50 22.60 -61.97 -22.49
CA GLY A 50 23.79 -62.18 -21.66
C GLY A 50 24.46 -63.52 -21.91
N PHE A 51 23.69 -64.60 -22.02
CA PHE A 51 24.20 -65.92 -22.37
C PHE A 51 24.81 -65.95 -23.79
N LYS A 52 24.13 -65.36 -24.78
CA LYS A 52 24.58 -65.32 -26.18
C LYS A 52 25.86 -64.49 -26.36
N GLN A 53 25.94 -63.32 -25.73
CA GLN A 53 27.11 -62.45 -25.76
C GLN A 53 28.32 -63.12 -25.10
N ALA A 54 28.11 -63.81 -23.98
CA ALA A 54 29.16 -64.62 -23.35
C ALA A 54 29.67 -65.70 -24.31
N GLY A 55 28.78 -66.33 -25.08
CA GLY A 55 29.12 -67.26 -26.16
C GLY A 55 29.98 -66.65 -27.26
N GLN A 56 29.52 -65.55 -27.84
CA GLN A 56 30.17 -64.87 -28.96
C GLN A 56 31.53 -64.28 -28.60
N LEU A 57 31.67 -63.82 -27.36
CA LEU A 57 32.90 -63.19 -26.85
C LEU A 57 33.77 -64.16 -26.04
N HIS A 58 33.47 -65.46 -26.12
CA HIS A 58 34.16 -66.56 -25.45
C HIS A 58 34.36 -66.36 -23.94
N GLY A 59 33.42 -65.67 -23.28
CA GLY A 59 33.48 -65.37 -21.85
C GLY A 59 34.62 -64.43 -21.46
N SER A 60 35.13 -63.60 -22.38
CA SER A 60 36.25 -62.70 -22.08
C SER A 60 35.84 -61.54 -21.16
N ILE A 61 36.74 -61.16 -20.25
CA ILE A 61 36.53 -60.04 -19.29
C ILE A 61 36.26 -58.71 -20.01
N LYS A 62 36.99 -58.43 -21.09
CA LYS A 62 36.77 -57.21 -21.90
C LYS A 62 35.39 -57.22 -22.58
N GLY A 63 34.94 -58.40 -23.02
CA GLY A 63 33.61 -58.58 -23.61
C GLY A 63 32.49 -58.35 -22.59
N LEU A 64 32.68 -58.78 -21.34
CA LEU A 64 31.75 -58.54 -20.24
C LEU A 64 31.59 -57.03 -19.98
N ILE A 65 32.70 -56.29 -19.85
CA ILE A 65 32.67 -54.85 -19.60
C ILE A 65 31.94 -54.11 -20.73
N ASN A 66 32.25 -54.44 -21.98
CA ASN A 66 31.58 -53.82 -23.14
C ASN A 66 30.08 -54.12 -23.15
N SER A 67 29.69 -55.37 -22.91
CA SER A 67 28.28 -55.77 -22.92
C SER A 67 27.50 -55.12 -21.77
N VAL A 68 28.10 -54.99 -20.58
CA VAL A 68 27.53 -54.24 -19.44
C VAL A 68 27.31 -52.77 -19.80
N ASN A 69 28.27 -52.14 -20.49
CA ASN A 69 28.11 -50.76 -20.95
C ASN A 69 26.98 -50.62 -21.98
N VAL A 70 26.79 -51.59 -22.86
CA VAL A 70 25.68 -51.61 -23.83
C VAL A 70 24.33 -51.68 -23.10
N VAL A 71 24.19 -52.53 -22.07
CA VAL A 71 22.96 -52.60 -21.25
C VAL A 71 22.70 -51.26 -20.56
N TYR A 72 23.74 -50.64 -20.00
CA TYR A 72 23.64 -49.31 -19.40
C TYR A 72 23.21 -48.24 -20.41
N HIS A 73 23.81 -48.22 -21.60
CA HIS A 73 23.48 -47.23 -22.63
C HIS A 73 22.06 -47.42 -23.17
N ASN A 74 21.62 -48.66 -23.39
CA ASN A 74 20.26 -48.94 -23.83
C ASN A 74 19.24 -48.49 -22.77
N TYR A 75 19.50 -48.77 -21.50
CA TYR A 75 18.66 -48.29 -20.40
C TYR A 75 18.54 -46.76 -20.38
N VAL A 76 19.65 -46.03 -20.56
CA VAL A 76 19.67 -44.56 -20.57
C VAL A 76 18.93 -43.97 -21.78
N GLN A 77 18.91 -44.67 -22.92
CA GLN A 77 18.18 -44.22 -24.11
C GLN A 77 16.67 -44.52 -24.00
N GLU A 78 16.30 -45.72 -23.54
CA GLU A 78 14.90 -46.14 -23.38
C GLU A 78 14.18 -45.32 -22.32
N THR A 79 14.85 -45.00 -21.20
CA THR A 79 14.25 -44.19 -20.13
C THR A 79 13.96 -42.75 -20.55
N LYS A 80 14.69 -42.18 -21.50
CA LYS A 80 14.41 -40.83 -22.03
C LYS A 80 13.09 -40.75 -22.81
N ASP A 81 12.61 -41.87 -23.34
CA ASP A 81 11.39 -41.92 -24.15
C ASP A 81 10.12 -42.21 -23.32
N ILE A 82 10.26 -42.61 -22.05
CA ILE A 82 9.12 -42.96 -21.18
C ILE A 82 8.77 -41.77 -20.28
N LYS A 83 7.77 -40.99 -20.69
CA LYS A 83 7.12 -39.99 -19.82
C LYS A 83 6.24 -40.70 -18.79
N GLY A 84 6.67 -40.73 -17.53
CA GLY A 84 5.85 -41.22 -16.41
C GLY A 84 5.00 -40.14 -15.75
N GLU A 85 4.05 -40.53 -14.90
CA GLU A 85 3.16 -39.62 -14.13
C GLU A 85 3.95 -38.57 -13.32
N LYS A 86 5.11 -38.95 -12.75
CA LYS A 86 6.02 -38.02 -12.05
C LYS A 86 6.63 -36.96 -12.98
N TYR A 87 6.89 -37.30 -14.24
CA TYR A 87 7.42 -36.36 -15.22
C TYR A 87 6.37 -35.32 -15.60
N GLU A 88 5.13 -35.77 -15.84
CA GLU A 88 4.00 -34.90 -16.17
C GLU A 88 3.71 -33.92 -15.02
N GLN A 89 3.68 -34.42 -13.78
CA GLN A 89 3.49 -33.58 -12.60
C GLN A 89 4.58 -32.50 -12.43
N ILE A 90 5.86 -32.86 -12.61
CA ILE A 90 6.97 -31.88 -12.51
C ILE A 90 6.92 -30.90 -13.69
N SER A 91 6.50 -31.34 -14.87
CA SER A 91 6.31 -30.48 -16.05
C SER A 91 5.23 -29.43 -15.82
N ASP A 92 4.08 -29.84 -15.26
CA ASP A 92 2.98 -28.95 -14.91
C ASP A 92 3.40 -27.92 -13.84
N ASP A 93 4.14 -28.36 -12.81
CA ASP A 93 4.70 -27.49 -11.79
C ASP A 93 5.68 -26.45 -12.40
N ILE A 94 6.47 -26.83 -13.40
CA ILE A 94 7.37 -25.92 -14.14
C ILE A 94 6.56 -24.87 -14.90
N GLU A 95 5.48 -25.27 -15.56
CA GLU A 95 4.62 -24.36 -16.31
C GLU A 95 3.91 -23.36 -15.38
N ALA A 96 3.37 -23.85 -14.25
CA ALA A 96 2.75 -23.01 -13.23
C ALA A 96 3.74 -21.97 -12.65
N VAL A 97 4.99 -22.37 -12.39
CA VAL A 97 6.03 -21.44 -11.92
C VAL A 97 6.42 -20.43 -12.99
N LYS A 98 6.51 -20.82 -14.27
CA LYS A 98 6.78 -19.88 -15.38
C LYS A 98 5.68 -18.83 -15.53
N LEU A 99 4.41 -19.23 -15.43
CA LEU A 99 3.28 -18.30 -15.44
C LEU A 99 3.38 -17.30 -14.28
N SER A 100 3.72 -17.79 -13.08
CA SER A 100 3.93 -16.93 -11.90
C SER A 100 5.08 -15.93 -12.13
N ILE A 101 6.21 -16.38 -12.67
CA ILE A 101 7.34 -15.50 -13.05
C ILE A 101 6.89 -14.42 -14.03
N GLY A 102 6.09 -14.77 -15.04
CA GLY A 102 5.52 -13.82 -16.00
C GLY A 102 4.68 -12.75 -15.30
N SER A 103 3.74 -13.15 -14.45
CA SER A 103 2.87 -12.22 -13.72
C SER A 103 3.64 -11.29 -12.76
N VAL A 104 4.65 -11.81 -12.06
CA VAL A 104 5.49 -11.00 -11.16
C VAL A 104 6.36 -10.04 -11.98
N GLY A 105 6.86 -10.47 -13.15
CA GLY A 105 7.58 -9.63 -14.10
C GLY A 105 6.73 -8.46 -14.60
N GLU A 106 5.49 -8.71 -14.99
CA GLU A 106 4.54 -7.67 -15.39
C GLU A 106 4.25 -6.69 -14.24
N ALA A 107 4.05 -7.21 -13.01
CA ALA A 107 3.85 -6.38 -11.83
C ALA A 107 5.07 -5.47 -11.55
N ILE A 108 6.30 -5.98 -11.70
CA ILE A 108 7.52 -5.18 -11.58
C ILE A 108 7.55 -4.06 -12.63
N SER A 109 7.27 -4.38 -13.90
CA SER A 109 7.22 -3.37 -14.97
C SER A 109 6.17 -2.29 -14.69
N LEU A 110 4.96 -2.68 -14.26
CA LEU A 110 3.91 -1.72 -13.91
C LEU A 110 4.34 -0.77 -12.78
N VAL A 111 4.94 -1.30 -11.71
CA VAL A 111 5.39 -0.46 -10.59
C VAL A 111 6.54 0.46 -11.02
N LYS A 112 7.52 -0.08 -11.75
CA LYS A 112 8.75 0.64 -12.11
C LYS A 112 8.55 1.68 -13.19
N GLU A 113 7.86 1.32 -14.27
CA GLU A 113 7.76 2.11 -15.50
C GLU A 113 6.55 3.01 -15.53
N VAL A 114 5.49 2.67 -14.78
CA VAL A 114 4.28 3.49 -14.70
C VAL A 114 4.23 4.24 -13.37
N LYS A 115 4.07 3.51 -12.25
CA LYS A 115 3.78 4.15 -10.95
C LYS A 115 4.90 5.06 -10.45
N ILE A 116 6.16 4.59 -10.49
CA ILE A 116 7.31 5.40 -10.03
C ILE A 116 7.57 6.58 -10.96
N VAL A 117 7.47 6.37 -12.29
CA VAL A 117 7.69 7.43 -13.28
C VAL A 117 6.63 8.52 -13.14
N GLU A 118 5.35 8.17 -13.03
CA GLU A 118 4.26 9.12 -12.82
C GLU A 118 4.49 10.00 -11.59
N GLN A 119 4.91 9.41 -10.46
CA GLN A 119 5.20 10.19 -9.25
C GLN A 119 6.46 11.07 -9.40
N ARG A 120 7.44 10.64 -10.20
CA ARG A 120 8.64 11.45 -10.49
C ARG A 120 8.28 12.63 -11.39
N ASP A 121 7.49 12.42 -12.43
CA ASP A 121 7.03 13.46 -13.34
C ASP A 121 6.19 14.50 -12.59
N GLU A 122 5.29 14.06 -11.72
CA GLU A 122 4.52 14.97 -10.85
C GLU A 122 5.46 15.77 -9.93
N MET A 123 6.45 15.12 -9.32
CA MET A 123 7.42 15.81 -8.48
C MET A 123 8.21 16.87 -9.26
N ASP A 124 8.62 16.59 -10.49
CA ASP A 124 9.38 17.53 -11.31
C ASP A 124 8.50 18.68 -11.82
N ARG A 125 7.22 18.42 -12.15
CA ARG A 125 6.22 19.48 -12.40
C ARG A 125 6.08 20.42 -11.20
N LEU A 126 5.91 19.86 -10.00
CA LEU A 126 5.76 20.64 -8.76
C LEU A 126 7.02 21.45 -8.42
N LYS A 127 8.22 20.92 -8.68
CA LYS A 127 9.48 21.67 -8.51
C LYS A 127 9.57 22.84 -9.49
N ASN A 128 9.19 22.62 -10.74
CA ASN A 128 9.17 23.68 -11.75
C ASN A 128 8.17 24.78 -11.39
N GLU A 129 7.04 24.44 -10.77
CA GLU A 129 6.09 25.44 -10.24
C GLU A 129 6.72 26.25 -9.08
N ILE A 130 7.45 25.60 -8.16
CA ILE A 130 8.19 26.31 -7.10
C ILE A 130 9.23 27.28 -7.68
N ASP A 131 9.99 26.84 -8.68
CA ASP A 131 11.03 27.65 -9.33
C ASP A 131 10.44 28.89 -10.04
N ARG A 132 9.27 28.74 -10.68
CA ARG A 132 8.52 29.88 -11.27
C ARG A 132 8.06 30.89 -10.23
N ILE A 133 7.63 30.43 -9.06
CA ILE A 133 7.26 31.30 -7.94
C ILE A 133 8.50 32.02 -7.37
N GLU A 134 9.65 31.34 -7.31
CA GLU A 134 10.89 31.88 -6.74
C GLU A 134 11.58 32.90 -7.65
N THR A 135 11.55 32.67 -8.96
CA THR A 135 12.10 33.59 -9.98
C THR A 135 11.24 34.84 -10.21
N GLY A 136 10.10 34.98 -9.53
CA GLY A 136 9.23 36.15 -9.60
C GLY A 136 8.38 36.22 -10.87
N ALA A 137 8.41 35.20 -11.72
CA ALA A 137 7.58 35.13 -12.94
C ALA A 137 6.07 35.16 -12.64
N GLU A 138 5.67 34.81 -11.42
CA GLU A 138 4.27 34.87 -10.96
C GLU A 138 3.96 36.10 -10.07
N GLU A 139 4.90 37.01 -9.82
CA GLU A 139 4.64 38.18 -8.95
C GLU A 139 3.53 39.08 -9.53
N ASP A 140 3.43 39.16 -10.87
CA ASP A 140 2.34 39.85 -11.56
C ASP A 140 1.04 39.05 -11.62
N LEU A 141 1.11 37.70 -11.67
CA LEU A 141 -0.07 36.83 -11.59
C LEU A 141 -0.75 36.96 -10.23
N PHE A 142 0.03 36.96 -9.13
CA PHE A 142 -0.51 37.11 -7.78
C PHE A 142 -1.02 38.52 -7.50
N LYS A 143 -0.38 39.58 -8.04
CA LYS A 143 -0.89 40.96 -7.95
C LYS A 143 -2.22 41.13 -8.68
N SER A 144 -2.43 40.44 -9.82
CA SER A 144 -3.67 40.58 -10.61
C SER A 144 -4.92 39.97 -9.96
N GLN A 145 -4.76 39.09 -8.96
CA GLN A 145 -5.88 38.40 -8.31
C GLN A 145 -6.55 39.23 -7.20
N PHE A 146 -5.91 40.32 -6.76
CA PHE A 146 -6.46 41.19 -5.72
C PHE A 146 -7.48 42.16 -6.31
N SER A 147 -8.72 42.07 -5.83
CA SER A 147 -9.78 43.01 -6.18
C SER A 147 -9.97 44.03 -5.05
N TRP A 148 -9.62 45.29 -5.32
CA TRP A 148 -9.91 46.39 -4.40
C TRP A 148 -11.40 46.50 -4.08
N VAL A 149 -12.25 46.33 -5.09
CA VAL A 149 -13.72 46.35 -4.90
C VAL A 149 -14.14 45.19 -4.02
N GLY A 150 -13.63 43.98 -4.27
CA GLY A 150 -13.90 42.80 -3.45
C GLY A 150 -13.47 43.00 -2.00
N ALA A 151 -12.26 43.50 -1.76
CA ALA A 151 -11.70 43.72 -0.43
C ALA A 151 -12.50 44.76 0.36
N ILE A 152 -12.86 45.89 -0.28
CA ILE A 152 -13.65 46.95 0.35
C ILE A 152 -15.05 46.44 0.68
N MET A 153 -15.72 45.78 -0.26
CA MET A 153 -17.09 45.26 -0.06
C MET A 153 -17.14 44.18 1.02
N SER A 154 -16.22 43.22 0.99
CA SER A 154 -16.17 42.15 1.99
C SER A 154 -15.87 42.71 3.38
N THR A 155 -14.94 43.67 3.48
CA THR A 155 -14.62 44.36 4.74
C THR A 155 -15.82 45.15 5.25
N PHE A 156 -16.53 45.88 4.38
CA PHE A 156 -17.74 46.60 4.74
C PHE A 156 -18.80 45.66 5.34
N PHE A 157 -19.11 44.55 4.65
CA PHE A 157 -20.07 43.57 5.17
C PHE A 157 -19.59 42.92 6.47
N ALA A 158 -18.29 42.57 6.58
CA ALA A 158 -17.73 42.00 7.80
C ALA A 158 -17.86 42.96 9.00
N VAL A 159 -17.63 44.25 8.78
CA VAL A 159 -17.75 45.29 9.83
C VAL A 159 -19.22 45.50 10.20
N VAL A 160 -20.11 45.68 9.23
CA VAL A 160 -21.55 45.91 9.51
C VAL A 160 -22.16 44.73 10.25
N LEU A 161 -21.92 43.50 9.78
CA LEU A 161 -22.39 42.29 10.44
C LEU A 161 -21.72 42.10 11.82
N GLY A 162 -20.43 42.41 11.94
CA GLY A 162 -19.70 42.31 13.20
C GLY A 162 -20.23 43.28 14.27
N VAL A 163 -20.50 44.53 13.88
CA VAL A 163 -21.13 45.53 14.76
C VAL A 163 -22.55 45.10 15.11
N GLY A 164 -23.33 44.60 14.14
CA GLY A 164 -24.68 44.08 14.38
C GLY A 164 -24.69 42.94 15.40
N LEU A 165 -23.81 41.95 15.24
CA LEU A 165 -23.66 40.84 16.19
C LEU A 165 -23.17 41.32 17.56
N TYR A 166 -22.24 42.28 17.60
CA TYR A 166 -21.76 42.84 18.85
C TYR A 166 -22.88 43.52 19.64
N VAL A 167 -23.70 44.34 18.97
CA VAL A 167 -24.88 44.99 19.57
C VAL A 167 -25.88 43.93 20.03
N PHE A 168 -26.23 42.98 19.15
CA PHE A 168 -27.16 41.90 19.46
C PHE A 168 -26.75 41.09 20.70
N TYR A 169 -25.51 40.58 20.75
CA TYR A 169 -25.06 39.79 21.90
C TYR A 169 -24.92 40.64 23.16
N THR A 170 -24.55 41.92 23.04
CA THR A 170 -24.45 42.81 24.21
C THR A 170 -25.82 43.06 24.81
N SER A 171 -26.81 43.34 23.98
CA SER A 171 -28.20 43.51 24.41
C SER A 171 -28.81 42.20 24.92
N LEU A 172 -28.53 41.06 24.28
CA LEU A 172 -28.99 39.73 24.75
C LEU A 172 -28.42 39.40 26.15
N VAL A 173 -27.10 39.53 26.34
CA VAL A 173 -26.46 39.26 27.64
C VAL A 173 -26.98 40.23 28.70
N TYR A 174 -27.07 41.53 28.38
CA TYR A 174 -27.58 42.53 29.30
C TYR A 174 -29.02 42.23 29.72
N SER A 175 -29.89 41.94 28.74
CA SER A 175 -31.30 41.63 28.99
C SER A 175 -31.50 40.33 29.75
N ALA A 176 -30.66 39.32 29.51
CA ALA A 176 -30.76 38.04 30.22
C ALA A 176 -30.27 38.11 31.68
N LEU A 177 -29.25 38.92 31.97
CA LEU A 177 -28.57 38.91 33.27
C LEU A 177 -28.87 40.12 34.17
N PHE A 178 -29.08 41.31 33.59
CA PHE A 178 -29.03 42.57 34.33
C PHE A 178 -30.27 43.45 34.17
N LYS A 179 -31.07 43.26 33.12
CA LYS A 179 -32.26 44.08 32.88
C LYS A 179 -33.36 43.75 33.88
N ASP A 180 -33.81 44.78 34.60
CA ASP A 180 -34.99 44.70 35.45
C ASP A 180 -36.25 44.93 34.62
N PHE A 181 -36.94 43.85 34.29
CA PHE A 181 -38.17 43.90 33.51
C PHE A 181 -39.37 44.44 34.31
N GLY A 182 -39.29 44.49 35.65
CA GLY A 182 -40.34 45.06 36.49
C GLY A 182 -40.49 46.58 36.30
N ALA A 183 -39.36 47.28 36.13
CA ALA A 183 -39.35 48.71 35.81
C ALA A 183 -39.81 49.01 34.37
N ALA A 184 -39.62 48.07 33.43
CA ALA A 184 -39.95 48.23 32.02
C ALA A 184 -41.47 48.18 31.72
N LEU A 185 -42.28 47.74 32.69
CA LEU A 185 -43.72 47.54 32.55
C LEU A 185 -44.59 48.76 32.88
N GLN A 186 -44.04 49.88 33.33
CA GLN A 186 -44.83 51.06 33.72
C GLN A 186 -45.54 51.78 32.54
N GLY A 187 -45.80 51.10 31.42
CA GLY A 187 -46.60 51.65 30.32
C GLY A 187 -46.84 50.74 29.10
N ALA A 188 -46.58 49.42 29.18
CA ALA A 188 -46.54 48.58 27.99
C ALA A 188 -47.58 47.44 27.99
N THR A 189 -48.63 47.57 27.18
CA THR A 189 -49.45 46.47 26.64
C THR A 189 -48.82 46.00 25.33
N VAL A 190 -47.63 45.39 25.41
CA VAL A 190 -46.85 45.05 24.22
C VAL A 190 -46.76 43.54 24.05
N ASP A 191 -47.02 43.08 22.83
CA ASP A 191 -46.93 41.70 22.36
C ASP A 191 -45.56 41.06 22.70
N ASN A 192 -45.57 39.73 22.93
CA ASN A 192 -44.43 38.92 23.35
C ASN A 192 -43.20 39.13 22.48
N PHE A 193 -43.42 39.12 21.16
CA PHE A 193 -42.36 39.26 20.18
C PHE A 193 -41.72 40.65 20.22
N SER A 194 -42.52 41.71 20.38
CA SER A 194 -42.03 43.08 20.44
C SER A 194 -41.22 43.34 21.72
N MET A 195 -41.61 42.77 22.85
CA MET A 195 -40.86 42.87 24.11
C MET A 195 -39.51 42.13 24.04
N LEU A 196 -39.51 40.94 23.44
CA LEU A 196 -38.30 40.18 23.15
C LEU A 196 -37.38 40.94 22.20
N PHE A 197 -37.90 41.39 21.06
CA PHE A 197 -37.13 42.09 20.03
C PHE A 197 -36.49 43.39 20.56
N ASN A 198 -37.24 44.20 21.31
CA ASN A 198 -36.71 45.40 21.96
C ASN A 198 -35.64 45.09 23.01
N SER A 199 -35.67 43.89 23.60
CA SER A 199 -34.64 43.43 24.54
C SER A 199 -33.39 42.88 23.83
N LEU A 200 -33.54 42.35 22.61
CA LEU A 200 -32.44 41.90 21.76
C LEU A 200 -31.70 43.06 21.07
N PHE A 201 -32.35 44.20 20.87
CA PHE A 201 -31.77 45.40 20.25
C PHE A 201 -31.91 46.63 21.15
N ASP A 202 -31.64 46.46 22.44
CA ASP A 202 -31.72 47.56 23.40
C ASP A 202 -30.48 48.48 23.28
N ILE A 203 -30.62 49.55 22.48
CA ILE A 203 -29.55 50.55 22.29
C ILE A 203 -29.30 51.34 23.59
N SER A 204 -30.26 51.39 24.51
CA SER A 204 -30.10 52.13 25.77
C SER A 204 -28.99 51.57 26.66
N VAL A 205 -28.61 50.31 26.45
CA VAL A 205 -27.45 49.65 27.10
C VAL A 205 -26.16 50.41 26.82
N PHE A 206 -26.03 51.00 25.63
CA PHE A 206 -24.85 51.75 25.22
C PHE A 206 -24.90 53.22 25.65
N THR A 207 -26.09 53.77 25.92
CA THR A 207 -26.22 55.14 26.42
C THR A 207 -26.04 55.22 27.93
N ASN A 208 -26.42 54.17 28.67
CA ASN A 208 -26.26 54.06 30.12
C ASN A 208 -24.99 53.28 30.46
N PHE A 209 -23.83 53.89 30.18
CA PHE A 209 -22.54 53.22 30.33
C PHE A 209 -22.21 52.93 31.80
N GLY A 210 -22.31 51.66 32.21
CA GLY A 210 -22.02 51.19 33.56
C GLY A 210 -21.27 49.85 33.58
N VAL A 211 -21.00 49.33 34.78
CA VAL A 211 -20.27 48.06 34.97
C VAL A 211 -20.99 46.90 34.27
N THR A 212 -22.32 46.87 34.33
CA THR A 212 -23.16 45.85 33.67
C THR A 212 -23.05 45.90 32.14
N THR A 213 -22.99 47.10 31.55
CA THR A 213 -22.73 47.30 30.11
C THR A 213 -21.36 46.78 29.72
N ILE A 214 -20.32 47.12 30.49
CA ILE A 214 -18.94 46.66 30.22
C ILE A 214 -18.85 45.14 30.30
N MET A 215 -19.46 44.52 31.32
CA MET A 215 -19.49 43.06 31.45
C MET A 215 -20.22 42.40 30.28
N SER A 216 -21.37 42.95 29.87
CA SER A 216 -22.16 42.44 28.74
C SER A 216 -21.37 42.56 27.42
N ALA A 217 -20.68 43.68 27.23
CA ALA A 217 -19.80 43.93 26.09
C ALA A 217 -18.64 42.93 26.03
N ILE A 218 -17.94 42.70 27.15
CA ILE A 218 -16.84 41.73 27.23
C ILE A 218 -17.35 40.33 26.89
N LEU A 219 -18.47 39.91 27.49
CA LEU A 219 -19.02 38.59 27.22
C LEU A 219 -19.46 38.43 25.75
N SER A 220 -19.93 39.49 25.12
CA SER A 220 -20.26 39.52 23.69
C SER A 220 -19.04 39.35 22.80
N THR A 221 -17.87 39.87 23.22
CA THR A 221 -16.62 39.62 22.48
C THR A 221 -16.21 38.15 22.53
N VAL A 222 -16.61 37.39 23.57
CA VAL A 222 -16.37 35.93 23.63
C VAL A 222 -17.12 35.22 22.51
N PHE A 223 -18.38 35.58 22.23
CA PHE A 223 -19.13 35.02 21.09
C PHE A 223 -18.39 35.28 19.77
N LEU A 224 -18.02 36.53 19.50
CA LEU A 224 -17.26 36.89 18.30
C LEU A 224 -15.92 36.14 18.19
N ALA A 225 -15.21 35.98 19.32
CA ALA A 225 -13.96 35.23 19.37
C ALA A 225 -14.16 33.75 19.02
N ILE A 226 -15.23 33.12 19.50
CA ILE A 226 -15.57 31.74 19.14
C ILE A 226 -15.88 31.65 17.63
N ALA A 227 -16.60 32.62 17.05
CA ALA A 227 -16.90 32.60 15.60
C ALA A 227 -15.64 32.67 14.76
N TYR A 228 -14.68 33.50 15.19
CA TYR A 228 -13.39 33.61 14.55
C TYR A 228 -12.55 32.33 14.69
N ILE A 229 -12.48 31.74 15.88
CA ILE A 229 -11.75 30.48 16.12
C ILE A 229 -12.36 29.34 15.31
N MET A 230 -13.69 29.23 15.30
CA MET A 230 -14.43 28.24 14.50
C MET A 230 -14.04 28.35 13.03
N HIS A 231 -14.02 29.57 12.48
CA HIS A 231 -13.60 29.81 11.10
C HIS A 231 -12.18 29.33 10.84
N LYS A 232 -11.24 29.79 11.68
CA LYS A 232 -9.82 29.51 11.54
C LYS A 232 -9.53 28.01 11.58
N ASP A 233 -10.17 27.27 12.48
CA ASP A 233 -9.98 25.83 12.57
C ASP A 233 -10.65 25.09 11.40
N TRP A 234 -11.76 25.61 10.86
CA TRP A 234 -12.38 25.07 9.64
C TRP A 234 -11.44 25.18 8.44
N GLU A 235 -10.84 26.35 8.23
CA GLU A 235 -9.87 26.57 7.14
C GLU A 235 -8.59 25.76 7.30
N ALA A 236 -8.15 25.53 8.54
CA ALA A 236 -6.99 24.70 8.85
C ALA A 236 -7.24 23.19 8.66
N ASN A 237 -8.35 22.78 8.05
CA ASN A 237 -8.82 21.38 7.92
C ASN A 237 -9.01 20.66 9.27
N LYS A 238 -9.18 21.41 10.38
CA LYS A 238 -9.47 20.85 11.70
C LYS A 238 -10.98 20.86 11.95
N LYS A 239 -11.75 20.29 11.01
CA LYS A 239 -13.22 20.33 11.00
C LYS A 239 -13.84 19.89 12.33
N GLY A 240 -13.28 18.87 12.98
CA GLY A 240 -13.75 18.42 14.30
C GLY A 240 -13.67 19.50 15.39
N LYS A 241 -12.58 20.27 15.44
CA LYS A 241 -12.45 21.38 16.42
C LYS A 241 -13.40 22.53 16.10
N ALA A 242 -13.56 22.87 14.82
CA ALA A 242 -14.51 23.87 14.39
C ALA A 242 -15.95 23.51 14.81
N ILE A 243 -16.35 22.24 14.63
CA ILE A 243 -17.67 21.75 15.08
C ILE A 243 -17.82 21.90 16.60
N VAL A 244 -16.79 21.53 17.38
CA VAL A 244 -16.82 21.68 18.85
C VAL A 244 -17.04 23.14 19.26
N PHE A 245 -16.31 24.08 18.66
CA PHE A 245 -16.51 25.51 18.94
C PHE A 245 -17.89 26.02 18.50
N GLY A 246 -18.41 25.53 17.37
CA GLY A 246 -19.77 25.83 16.93
C GLY A 246 -20.83 25.34 17.93
N ILE A 247 -20.67 24.12 18.46
CA ILE A 247 -21.56 23.58 19.50
C ILE A 247 -21.46 24.41 20.79
N ILE A 248 -20.26 24.79 21.22
CA ILE A 248 -20.07 25.64 22.41
C ILE A 248 -20.79 26.98 22.22
N GLY A 249 -20.63 27.62 21.05
CA GLY A 249 -21.33 28.86 20.72
C GLY A 249 -22.85 28.70 20.79
N LEU A 250 -23.39 27.65 20.17
CA LEU A 250 -24.82 27.35 20.18
C LEU A 250 -25.36 27.09 21.59
N VAL A 251 -24.66 26.29 22.40
CA VAL A 251 -25.07 26.00 23.79
C VAL A 251 -25.12 27.28 24.63
N MET A 252 -24.13 28.16 24.49
CA MET A 252 -24.15 29.44 25.18
C MET A 252 -25.31 30.33 24.71
N GLU A 253 -25.57 30.38 23.41
CA GLU A 253 -26.69 31.17 22.87
C GLU A 253 -28.05 30.66 23.37
N VAL A 254 -28.26 29.35 23.39
CA VAL A 254 -29.45 28.71 23.99
C VAL A 254 -29.58 29.10 25.45
N ALA A 255 -28.49 29.05 26.22
CA ALA A 255 -28.52 29.40 27.64
C ALA A 255 -28.99 30.85 27.88
N PHE A 256 -28.48 31.82 27.11
CA PHE A 256 -28.91 33.21 27.25
C PHE A 256 -30.33 33.46 26.73
N ALA A 257 -30.71 32.85 25.61
CA ALA A 257 -32.05 32.99 25.05
C ALA A 257 -33.13 32.41 25.99
N VAL A 258 -32.90 31.22 26.54
CA VAL A 258 -33.78 30.60 27.53
C VAL A 258 -33.84 31.43 28.82
N LYS A 259 -32.71 31.99 29.26
CA LYS A 259 -32.68 32.86 30.45
C LYS A 259 -33.48 34.14 30.22
N LEU A 260 -33.34 34.78 29.05
CA LEU A 260 -34.11 35.95 28.67
C LEU A 260 -35.62 35.64 28.64
N GLU A 261 -36.03 34.58 27.94
CA GLU A 261 -37.44 34.19 27.86
C GLU A 261 -38.00 33.79 29.23
N GLY A 262 -37.20 33.12 30.07
CA GLY A 262 -37.58 32.82 31.44
C GLY A 262 -37.86 34.08 32.27
N ASN A 263 -37.01 35.11 32.16
CA ASN A 263 -37.24 36.39 32.83
C ASN A 263 -38.52 37.08 32.32
N ILE A 264 -38.78 37.03 31.01
CA ILE A 264 -39.99 37.59 30.38
C ILE A 264 -41.25 36.80 30.81
N ASN A 265 -41.20 35.47 30.84
CA ASN A 265 -42.32 34.63 31.24
C ASN A 265 -42.65 34.80 32.72
N GLU A 266 -41.65 34.86 33.59
CA GLU A 266 -41.83 35.13 35.02
C GLU A 266 -42.51 36.48 35.24
N LEU A 267 -42.11 37.49 34.46
CA LEU A 267 -42.74 38.81 34.50
C LEU A 267 -44.22 38.77 34.08
N LYS A 268 -44.55 38.05 32.99
CA LYS A 268 -45.93 37.87 32.53
C LYS A 268 -46.78 37.16 33.58
N TYR A 269 -46.19 36.19 34.27
CA TYR A 269 -46.87 35.48 35.36
C TYR A 269 -47.16 36.44 36.54
N MET A 270 -46.17 37.24 36.95
CA MET A 270 -46.35 38.23 38.03
C MET A 270 -47.36 39.33 37.69
N THR A 271 -47.55 39.66 36.41
CA THR A 271 -48.53 40.64 35.93
C THR A 271 -49.90 40.05 35.61
N GLY A 272 -50.09 38.73 35.76
CA GLY A 272 -51.34 38.05 35.46
C GLY A 272 -51.66 37.94 33.96
N GLN A 273 -50.68 38.19 33.09
CA GLN A 273 -50.84 38.03 31.63
C GLN A 273 -50.82 36.56 31.19
N VAL A 274 -50.25 35.67 32.01
CA VAL A 274 -50.26 34.21 31.79
C VAL A 274 -50.58 33.48 33.09
N ASN A 275 -51.29 32.36 32.98
CA ASN A 275 -51.79 31.60 34.14
C ASN A 275 -50.79 30.58 34.69
N GLU A 276 -49.73 30.24 33.94
CA GLU A 276 -48.76 29.23 34.31
C GLU A 276 -47.34 29.62 33.85
N LYS A 277 -46.34 29.24 34.65
CA LYS A 277 -44.92 29.39 34.29
C LYS A 277 -44.52 28.28 33.33
N LEU A 278 -43.78 28.63 32.27
CA LEU A 278 -43.22 27.65 31.36
C LEU A 278 -42.15 26.80 32.06
N ASP A 279 -42.15 25.50 31.78
CA ASP A 279 -41.07 24.60 32.17
C ASP A 279 -39.84 24.79 31.26
N LEU A 280 -38.70 24.19 31.62
CA LEU A 280 -37.46 24.37 30.87
C LEU A 280 -37.58 23.89 29.41
N LEU A 281 -38.31 22.81 29.16
CA LEU A 281 -38.54 22.31 27.80
C LEU A 281 -39.47 23.27 27.02
N GLY A 282 -40.53 23.77 27.65
CA GLY A 282 -41.42 24.77 27.07
C GLY A 282 -40.71 26.08 26.72
N LEU A 283 -39.72 26.50 27.53
CA LEU A 283 -38.88 27.67 27.23
C LEU A 283 -37.95 27.42 26.03
N ILE A 284 -37.27 26.26 25.99
CA ILE A 284 -36.33 25.92 24.90
C ILE A 284 -37.05 25.86 23.55
N PHE A 285 -38.25 25.27 23.51
CA PHE A 285 -39.04 25.10 22.29
C PHE A 285 -40.03 26.24 22.03
N ASN A 286 -39.94 27.35 22.77
CA ASN A 286 -40.73 28.54 22.47
C ASN A 286 -40.27 29.12 21.12
N ASN A 287 -41.23 29.47 20.26
CA ASN A 287 -40.99 30.13 18.98
C ASN A 287 -40.10 31.37 19.13
N ASP A 288 -40.27 32.13 20.20
CA ASP A 288 -39.48 33.33 20.49
C ASP A 288 -37.98 33.00 20.67
N VAL A 289 -37.67 31.97 21.47
CA VAL A 289 -36.30 31.47 21.67
C VAL A 289 -35.72 30.91 20.37
N LEU A 290 -36.51 30.16 19.60
CA LEU A 290 -36.07 29.62 18.30
C LEU A 290 -35.74 30.75 17.31
N ILE A 291 -36.51 31.85 17.31
CA ILE A 291 -36.22 33.01 16.48
C ILE A 291 -34.94 33.71 16.92
N VAL A 292 -34.71 33.88 18.23
CA VAL A 292 -33.44 34.43 18.76
C VAL A 292 -32.26 33.59 18.27
N LEU A 293 -32.37 32.26 18.36
CA LEU A 293 -31.32 31.32 17.94
C LEU A 293 -31.07 31.38 16.44
N ILE A 294 -32.13 31.45 15.62
CA ILE A 294 -31.98 31.54 14.17
C ILE A 294 -31.31 32.87 13.80
N LEU A 295 -31.75 33.99 14.39
CA LEU A 295 -31.21 35.31 14.09
C LEU A 295 -29.78 35.48 14.57
N GLY A 296 -29.43 34.98 15.76
CA GLY A 296 -28.07 35.04 16.29
C GLY A 296 -27.14 34.06 15.60
N PHE A 297 -27.41 32.76 15.74
CA PHE A 297 -26.51 31.69 15.29
C PHE A 297 -26.32 31.64 13.76
N ILE A 298 -27.36 31.89 12.96
CA ILE A 298 -27.17 31.94 11.49
C ILE A 298 -26.35 33.17 11.11
N SER A 299 -26.67 34.35 11.65
CA SER A 299 -25.91 35.58 11.38
C SER A 299 -24.45 35.44 11.82
N TYR A 300 -24.22 34.75 12.93
CA TYR A 300 -22.91 34.36 13.44
C TYR A 300 -22.12 33.50 12.45
N ILE A 301 -22.75 32.46 11.88
CA ILE A 301 -22.13 31.61 10.84
C ILE A 301 -21.83 32.43 9.58
N VAL A 302 -22.79 33.24 9.12
CA VAL A 302 -22.63 34.08 7.92
C VAL A 302 -21.48 35.07 8.11
N TRP A 303 -21.43 35.75 9.26
CA TRP A 303 -20.34 36.66 9.59
C TRP A 303 -18.99 35.97 9.58
N SER A 304 -18.89 34.79 10.19
CA SER A 304 -17.69 33.94 10.19
C SER A 304 -17.20 33.65 8.76
N PHE A 305 -18.09 33.31 7.83
CA PHE A 305 -17.74 33.11 6.42
C PHE A 305 -17.30 34.41 5.71
N VAL A 306 -18.02 35.51 5.89
CA VAL A 306 -17.70 36.81 5.27
C VAL A 306 -16.34 37.32 5.76
N LEU A 307 -16.02 37.09 7.03
CA LEU A 307 -14.72 37.40 7.61
C LEU A 307 -13.60 36.58 6.94
N GLY A 308 -13.84 35.29 6.68
CA GLY A 308 -12.94 34.44 5.91
C GLY A 308 -12.66 34.92 4.49
N VAL A 309 -13.72 35.30 3.76
CA VAL A 309 -13.59 35.91 2.43
C VAL A 309 -12.75 37.18 2.50
N THR A 310 -12.98 38.00 3.54
CA THR A 310 -12.23 39.24 3.76
C THR A 310 -10.75 38.97 3.99
N PHE A 311 -10.40 38.04 4.88
CA PHE A 311 -8.99 37.70 5.11
C PHE A 311 -8.30 37.17 3.85
N LYS A 312 -8.96 36.27 3.11
CA LYS A 312 -8.43 35.75 1.83
C LYS A 312 -8.17 36.86 0.83
N GLU A 313 -9.08 37.82 0.72
CA GLU A 313 -8.90 38.93 -0.21
C GLU A 313 -7.72 39.82 0.23
N TRP A 314 -7.59 40.13 1.53
CA TRP A 314 -6.46 40.90 2.05
C TRP A 314 -5.11 40.16 1.96
N GLU A 315 -5.09 38.83 2.06
CA GLU A 315 -3.86 38.03 1.89
C GLU A 315 -3.27 38.15 0.48
N LYS A 316 -4.11 38.29 -0.55
CA LYS A 316 -3.68 38.49 -1.94
C LYS A 316 -2.88 39.79 -2.14
N ARG A 317 -3.02 40.77 -1.25
CA ARG A 317 -2.25 42.03 -1.29
C ARG A 317 -0.75 41.80 -1.11
N ASN A 318 -0.33 40.70 -0.47
CA ASN A 318 1.07 40.36 -0.24
C ASN A 318 1.50 39.18 -1.12
N PRO A 319 1.86 39.41 -2.41
CA PRO A 319 2.22 38.34 -3.34
C PRO A 319 3.42 37.52 -2.85
N LYS A 320 4.35 38.13 -2.11
CA LYS A 320 5.49 37.45 -1.49
C LYS A 320 5.05 36.44 -0.42
N LEU A 321 4.07 36.79 0.41
CA LEU A 321 3.52 35.90 1.43
C LEU A 321 2.74 34.75 0.76
N LEU A 322 1.93 35.08 -0.26
CA LEU A 322 1.18 34.10 -1.02
C LEU A 322 2.09 33.09 -1.72
N GLY A 323 3.17 33.56 -2.35
CA GLY A 323 4.21 32.72 -2.93
C GLY A 323 4.89 31.83 -1.88
N GLN A 324 5.16 32.33 -0.67
CA GLN A 324 5.68 31.50 0.43
C GLN A 324 4.70 30.41 0.88
N ILE A 325 3.41 30.74 1.00
CA ILE A 325 2.36 29.78 1.36
C ILE A 325 2.24 28.71 0.28
N LYS A 326 2.18 29.12 -1.00
CA LYS A 326 2.08 28.21 -2.14
C LYS A 326 3.30 27.29 -2.23
N ARG A 327 4.52 27.81 -2.07
CA ARG A 327 5.74 26.99 -2.00
C ARG A 327 5.70 25.97 -0.87
N LYS A 328 5.21 26.35 0.32
CA LYS A 328 5.04 25.40 1.43
C LYS A 328 4.03 24.30 1.09
N GLU A 329 2.93 24.63 0.40
CA GLU A 329 1.95 23.65 -0.06
C GLU A 329 2.54 22.69 -1.10
N LEU A 330 3.21 23.22 -2.12
CA LEU A 330 3.88 22.43 -3.17
C LEU A 330 4.98 21.54 -2.58
N SER A 331 5.76 22.05 -1.64
CA SER A 331 6.78 21.28 -0.91
C SER A 331 6.18 20.09 -0.14
N LYS A 332 5.00 20.27 0.49
CA LYS A 332 4.26 19.17 1.11
C LYS A 332 3.82 18.12 0.07
N LYS A 333 3.36 18.54 -1.10
CA LYS A 333 2.99 17.62 -2.20
C LYS A 333 4.20 16.83 -2.70
N ILE A 334 5.34 17.49 -2.89
CA ILE A 334 6.62 16.83 -3.24
C ILE A 334 7.00 15.78 -2.20
N ASN A 335 6.89 16.10 -0.91
CA ASN A 335 7.22 15.14 0.15
C ASN A 335 6.28 13.93 0.16
N ARG A 336 4.99 14.11 -0.16
CA ARG A 336 4.05 13.00 -0.34
C ARG A 336 4.41 12.12 -1.55
N ALA A 337 4.77 12.74 -2.67
CA ALA A 337 5.23 12.00 -3.86
C ALA A 337 6.51 11.21 -3.57
N LYS A 338 7.48 11.80 -2.84
CA LYS A 338 8.69 11.10 -2.38
C LYS A 338 8.37 9.90 -1.49
N TYR A 339 7.42 10.04 -0.57
CA TYR A 339 6.98 8.93 0.28
C TYR A 339 6.39 7.79 -0.54
N LYS A 340 5.48 8.09 -1.48
CA LYS A 340 4.92 7.09 -2.41
C LYS A 340 5.98 6.39 -3.25
N ILE A 341 6.97 7.13 -3.76
CA ILE A 341 8.11 6.53 -4.49
C ILE A 341 8.88 5.56 -3.57
N SER A 342 9.08 5.92 -2.30
CA SER A 342 9.71 5.01 -1.33
C SER A 342 8.87 3.76 -1.09
N GLU A 343 7.55 3.87 -0.99
CA GLU A 343 6.65 2.71 -0.86
C GLU A 343 6.73 1.80 -2.09
N PHE A 344 6.68 2.37 -3.30
CA PHE A 344 6.81 1.60 -4.54
C PHE A 344 8.19 0.94 -4.69
N ASN A 345 9.27 1.59 -4.22
CA ASN A 345 10.59 0.95 -4.19
C ASN A 345 10.64 -0.24 -3.22
N ASN A 346 9.95 -0.15 -2.07
CA ASN A 346 9.83 -1.27 -1.14
C ASN A 346 9.00 -2.42 -1.74
N GLU A 347 7.91 -2.10 -2.43
CA GLU A 347 7.11 -3.07 -3.20
C GLU A 347 7.96 -3.76 -4.28
N LEU A 348 8.73 -2.98 -5.05
CA LEU A 348 9.63 -3.49 -6.08
C LEU A 348 10.70 -4.41 -5.50
N SER A 349 11.26 -4.08 -4.33
CA SER A 349 12.22 -4.95 -3.65
C SER A 349 11.60 -6.29 -3.24
N LYS A 350 10.34 -6.30 -2.80
CA LYS A 350 9.62 -7.54 -2.45
C LYS A 350 9.36 -8.40 -3.68
N LEU A 351 8.81 -7.80 -4.74
CA LEU A 351 8.55 -8.48 -6.01
C LEU A 351 9.84 -9.03 -6.63
N THR A 352 10.95 -8.29 -6.54
CA THR A 352 12.25 -8.77 -7.04
C THR A 352 12.79 -9.96 -6.24
N ALA A 353 12.59 -9.97 -4.91
CA ALA A 353 12.94 -11.11 -4.07
C ALA A 353 12.07 -12.33 -4.36
N GLU A 354 10.77 -12.14 -4.58
CA GLU A 354 9.83 -13.18 -5.01
C GLU A 354 10.22 -13.75 -6.37
N LEU A 355 10.50 -12.89 -7.36
CA LEU A 355 10.97 -13.29 -8.68
C LEU A 355 12.24 -14.15 -8.58
N LYS A 356 13.19 -13.76 -7.72
CA LYS A 356 14.41 -14.54 -7.47
C LYS A 356 14.10 -15.92 -6.90
N SER A 357 13.23 -15.99 -5.89
CA SER A 357 12.81 -17.26 -5.29
C SER A 357 12.09 -18.18 -6.28
N LEU A 358 11.23 -17.62 -7.15
CA LEU A 358 10.55 -18.38 -8.20
C LEU A 358 11.55 -18.92 -9.25
N ASN A 359 12.57 -18.14 -9.62
CA ASN A 359 13.63 -18.62 -10.51
C ASN A 359 14.45 -19.74 -9.87
N GLU A 360 14.82 -19.63 -8.59
CA GLU A 360 15.50 -20.70 -7.85
C GLU A 360 14.64 -21.98 -7.80
N LYS A 361 13.32 -21.84 -7.58
CA LYS A 361 12.37 -22.96 -7.62
C LYS A 361 12.27 -23.58 -9.01
N LEU A 362 12.23 -22.76 -10.06
CA LEU A 362 12.20 -23.21 -11.44
C LEU A 362 13.43 -24.04 -11.79
N ASP A 363 14.62 -23.58 -11.41
CA ASP A 363 15.87 -24.30 -11.67
C ASP A 363 15.94 -25.60 -10.88
N ALA A 364 15.48 -25.62 -9.63
CA ALA A 364 15.36 -26.86 -8.85
C ALA A 364 14.38 -27.87 -9.48
N LEU A 365 13.25 -27.41 -10.02
CA LEU A 365 12.29 -28.26 -10.72
C LEU A 365 12.84 -28.81 -12.04
N LYS A 366 13.59 -28.01 -12.81
CA LYS A 366 14.26 -28.50 -14.02
C LYS A 366 15.26 -29.61 -13.70
N ILE A 367 16.06 -29.44 -12.66
CA ILE A 367 16.99 -30.48 -12.18
C ILE A 367 16.20 -31.75 -11.79
N LYS A 368 15.12 -31.62 -11.01
CA LYS A 368 14.27 -32.76 -10.64
C LYS A 368 13.65 -33.45 -11.86
N LEU A 369 13.26 -32.68 -12.89
CA LEU A 369 12.71 -33.21 -14.13
C LEU A 369 13.75 -34.04 -14.89
N GLU A 370 15.01 -33.59 -14.94
CA GLU A 370 16.12 -34.34 -15.53
C GLU A 370 16.42 -35.64 -14.76
N MET A 371 16.24 -35.62 -13.44
CA MET A 371 16.46 -36.78 -12.56
C MET A 371 15.29 -37.79 -12.58
N ALA A 372 14.08 -37.35 -12.94
CA ALA A 372 12.87 -38.19 -12.93
C ALA A 372 12.90 -39.35 -13.93
N TYR A 373 13.82 -39.33 -14.89
CA TYR A 373 13.97 -40.36 -15.92
C TYR A 373 14.71 -41.63 -15.43
N PHE A 374 15.51 -41.57 -14.36
CA PHE A 374 16.45 -42.66 -14.03
C PHE A 374 16.08 -43.40 -12.73
N SER A 375 15.60 -44.64 -12.86
CA SER A 375 15.46 -45.57 -11.72
C SER A 375 16.76 -46.35 -11.50
N VAL A 376 17.44 -46.13 -10.38
CA VAL A 376 18.69 -46.85 -10.07
C VAL A 376 18.41 -48.34 -9.82
N ASP A 377 17.32 -48.64 -9.13
CA ASP A 377 16.90 -50.01 -8.81
C ASP A 377 16.58 -50.81 -10.09
N GLU A 378 15.98 -50.17 -11.09
CA GLU A 378 15.66 -50.82 -12.36
C GLU A 378 16.92 -51.12 -13.19
N LEU A 379 17.88 -50.17 -13.24
CA LEU A 379 19.16 -50.42 -13.89
C LEU A 379 19.91 -51.57 -13.21
N GLU A 380 19.98 -51.55 -11.88
CA GLU A 380 20.63 -52.62 -11.12
C GLU A 380 19.97 -53.97 -11.40
N GLY A 381 18.63 -54.01 -11.44
CA GLY A 381 17.87 -55.19 -11.83
C GLY A 381 18.23 -55.70 -13.24
N ARG A 382 18.29 -54.81 -14.24
CA ARG A 382 18.66 -55.15 -15.62
C ARG A 382 20.10 -55.68 -15.70
N LEU A 383 21.05 -55.01 -15.07
CA LEU A 383 22.46 -55.43 -15.04
C LEU A 383 22.62 -56.82 -14.40
N ASN A 384 21.93 -57.09 -13.29
CA ASN A 384 21.97 -58.38 -12.62
C ASN A 384 21.34 -59.50 -13.46
N VAL A 385 20.23 -59.23 -14.15
CA VAL A 385 19.58 -60.20 -15.06
C VAL A 385 20.49 -60.55 -16.25
N PHE A 386 21.13 -59.55 -16.85
CA PHE A 386 22.14 -59.75 -17.89
C PHE A 386 23.30 -60.63 -17.37
N TYR A 387 23.88 -60.26 -16.23
CA TYR A 387 25.04 -60.95 -15.68
C TYR A 387 24.75 -62.38 -15.27
N HIS A 388 23.54 -62.65 -14.79
CA HIS A 388 23.10 -64.01 -14.50
C HIS A 388 23.07 -64.90 -15.77
N GLY A 389 22.69 -64.33 -16.92
CA GLY A 389 22.79 -64.99 -18.22
C GLY A 389 24.24 -65.28 -18.64
N TRP A 390 25.11 -64.28 -18.47
CA TRP A 390 26.55 -64.38 -18.73
C TRP A 390 27.21 -65.47 -17.88
N LEU A 391 26.92 -65.50 -16.57
CA LEU A 391 27.41 -66.51 -15.64
C LEU A 391 26.94 -67.92 -15.99
N THR A 392 25.71 -68.06 -16.47
CA THR A 392 25.16 -69.36 -16.87
C THR A 392 26.00 -69.99 -17.99
N TYR A 393 26.45 -69.17 -18.95
CA TYR A 393 27.34 -69.63 -20.03
C TYR A 393 28.70 -70.06 -19.48
N ILE A 394 29.35 -69.24 -18.65
CA ILE A 394 30.69 -69.55 -18.12
C ILE A 394 30.67 -70.83 -17.29
N LYS A 395 29.67 -70.98 -16.40
CA LYS A 395 29.52 -72.19 -15.58
C LYS A 395 29.23 -73.45 -16.41
N SER A 396 28.57 -73.30 -17.56
CA SER A 396 28.31 -74.42 -18.48
C SER A 396 29.56 -74.86 -19.27
N ASN A 397 30.61 -74.04 -19.33
CA ASN A 397 31.82 -74.30 -20.09
C ASN A 397 33.02 -74.58 -19.18
N LYS A 398 33.39 -75.87 -19.07
CA LYS A 398 34.45 -76.37 -18.17
C LYS A 398 35.82 -75.70 -18.37
N HIS A 399 36.12 -75.16 -19.55
CA HIS A 399 37.42 -74.54 -19.84
C HIS A 399 37.59 -73.12 -19.28
N ILE A 400 36.48 -72.46 -18.93
CA ILE A 400 36.48 -71.06 -18.45
C ILE A 400 35.78 -70.91 -17.09
N SER A 401 35.31 -72.03 -16.52
CA SER A 401 34.69 -72.14 -15.19
C SER A 401 35.52 -71.50 -14.07
N ASP A 402 36.84 -71.62 -14.14
CA ASP A 402 37.75 -71.11 -13.10
C ASP A 402 37.84 -69.57 -13.09
N GLN A 403 37.27 -68.90 -14.10
CA GLN A 403 37.25 -67.44 -14.21
C GLN A 403 36.00 -66.79 -13.60
N VAL A 404 35.06 -67.58 -13.05
CA VAL A 404 33.78 -67.09 -12.49
C VAL A 404 34.00 -66.06 -11.37
N GLU A 405 34.94 -66.31 -10.46
CA GLU A 405 35.20 -65.44 -9.32
C GLU A 405 35.78 -64.09 -9.77
N VAL A 406 36.78 -64.13 -10.66
CA VAL A 406 37.41 -62.92 -11.25
C VAL A 406 36.39 -62.09 -12.04
N GLN A 407 35.52 -62.73 -12.83
CA GLN A 407 34.49 -62.02 -13.58
C GLN A 407 33.38 -61.44 -12.71
N THR A 408 33.09 -62.07 -11.57
CA THR A 408 32.14 -61.55 -10.58
C THR A 408 32.67 -60.29 -9.94
N GLN A 409 33.94 -60.27 -9.53
CA GLN A 409 34.54 -59.06 -8.99
C GLN A 409 34.54 -57.92 -10.01
N VAL A 410 34.95 -58.20 -11.27
CA VAL A 410 34.96 -57.18 -12.33
C VAL A 410 33.57 -56.65 -12.66
N PHE A 411 32.55 -57.52 -12.63
CA PHE A 411 31.16 -57.10 -12.82
C PHE A 411 30.69 -56.19 -11.69
N GLU A 412 30.91 -56.57 -10.43
CA GLU A 412 30.50 -55.79 -9.26
C GLU A 412 31.20 -54.42 -9.20
N ASP A 413 32.50 -54.37 -9.53
CA ASP A 413 33.27 -53.13 -9.63
C ASP A 413 32.71 -52.22 -10.74
N ARG A 414 32.38 -52.79 -11.90
CA ARG A 414 31.83 -52.02 -13.03
C ARG A 414 30.40 -51.56 -12.77
N LYS A 415 29.55 -52.42 -12.19
CA LYS A 415 28.19 -52.10 -11.76
C LYS A 415 28.20 -50.96 -10.76
N SER A 416 29.04 -51.03 -9.73
CA SER A 416 29.21 -49.99 -8.73
C SER A 416 29.70 -48.67 -9.34
N SER A 417 30.61 -48.73 -10.31
CA SER A 417 31.07 -47.54 -11.04
C SER A 417 29.94 -46.90 -11.86
N LEU A 418 29.11 -47.68 -12.55
CA LEU A 418 28.02 -47.17 -13.39
C LEU A 418 26.85 -46.61 -12.56
N ILE A 419 26.48 -47.31 -11.49
CA ILE A 419 25.50 -46.81 -10.50
C ILE A 419 26.01 -45.54 -9.83
N GLY A 420 27.31 -45.49 -9.48
CA GLY A 420 27.94 -44.30 -8.91
C GLY A 420 28.00 -43.10 -9.87
N VAL A 421 27.98 -43.32 -11.19
CA VAL A 421 27.81 -42.24 -12.17
C VAL A 421 26.37 -41.73 -12.15
N LEU A 422 25.37 -42.61 -12.11
CA LEU A 422 23.98 -42.20 -12.01
C LEU A 422 23.65 -41.50 -10.69
N HIS A 423 24.19 -41.94 -9.55
CA HIS A 423 24.04 -41.24 -8.27
C HIS A 423 24.74 -39.88 -8.18
N LYS A 424 25.62 -39.54 -9.14
CA LYS A 424 26.22 -38.20 -9.23
C LYS A 424 25.45 -37.29 -10.19
N VAL A 425 24.56 -37.87 -10.99
CA VAL A 425 23.74 -37.20 -11.98
C VAL A 425 22.29 -37.05 -11.48
N ALA A 426 21.81 -38.01 -10.68
CA ALA A 426 20.68 -37.91 -9.75
C ALA A 426 21.13 -37.21 -8.45
#